data_AF-E9RUQ4-F1
#
_entry.id   AF-E9RUQ4-F1
#
_cell.length_a   1.000
_cell.length_b   1.000
_cell.length_c   1.000
_cell.angle_alpha   90.00
_cell.angle_beta   90.00
_cell.angle_gamma   90.00
#
_symmetry.space_group_name_H-M   'P 1'
#
loop_
_entity.id
_entity.type
_entity.pdbx_description
1 polymer ?
#
loop_
_entity_poly.entity_id
_entity_poly.type
_entity_poly.pdbx_seq_one_letter_code
_entity_poly.pdbx_strand_id
1 'polypeptide(L)' 'MYVSITGNKGNQDVYIKQSYRKDNGKTSSRIYKKLGKYNTLLEQFSGNEKELMDWAKKEAEKRNSCL' A
#
# COMPACT_ATOMS: atom_id res chain seq x y z
N MET A 1 -1.01 8.50 -4.61
CA MET A 1 -0.64 7.07 -4.40
C MET A 1 -1.64 6.46 -3.42
N TYR A 2 -1.77 5.14 -3.32
CA TYR A 2 -2.69 4.50 -2.37
C TYR A 2 -2.13 3.16 -1.85
N VAL A 3 -2.61 2.71 -0.69
CA VAL A 3 -2.26 1.42 -0.10
C VAL A 3 -3.26 0.35 -0.58
N SER A 4 -2.76 -0.83 -0.94
CA SER A 4 -3.60 -1.98 -1.27
C SER A 4 -3.06 -3.26 -0.64
N ILE A 5 -3.94 -4.04 -0.04
CA ILE A 5 -3.65 -5.41 0.40
C ILE A 5 -4.05 -6.35 -0.73
N THR A 6 -3.20 -7.31 -1.10
CA THR A 6 -3.49 -8.26 -2.18
C THR A 6 -2.98 -9.64 -1.82
N GLY A 7 -3.75 -10.68 -2.13
CA GLY A 7 -3.40 -12.08 -1.87
C GLY A 7 -4.54 -12.85 -1.21
N ASN A 8 -4.30 -14.14 -0.97
CA ASN A 8 -5.25 -15.04 -0.32
C ASN A 8 -5.15 -14.92 1.21
N LYS A 9 -6.22 -15.27 1.93
CA LYS A 9 -6.24 -15.28 3.40
C LYS A 9 -5.03 -16.08 3.93
N GLY A 10 -4.21 -15.44 4.78
CA GLY A 10 -2.97 -16.02 5.31
C GLY A 10 -1.71 -15.78 4.47
N ASN A 11 -1.84 -15.29 3.23
CA ASN A 11 -0.74 -14.98 2.30
C ASN A 11 -0.95 -13.64 1.61
N GLN A 12 -1.33 -12.63 2.38
CA GLN A 12 -1.56 -11.28 1.89
C GLN A 12 -0.26 -10.46 1.93
N ASP A 13 -0.09 -9.59 0.96
CA ASP A 13 0.99 -8.60 0.88
C ASP A 13 0.39 -7.19 0.86
N VAL A 14 1.08 -6.25 1.52
CA VAL A 14 0.71 -4.83 1.55
C VAL A 14 1.57 -4.06 0.55
N TYR A 15 0.92 -3.32 -0.34
CA TYR A 15 1.57 -2.55 -1.41
C TYR A 15 1.20 -1.06 -1.32
N ILE A 16 2.15 -0.21 -1.70
CA ILE A 16 1.86 1.15 -2.15
C ILE A 16 1.78 1.11 -3.67
N LYS A 17 0.65 1.55 -4.22
CA LYS A 17 0.39 1.66 -5.66
C LYS A 17 0.33 3.12 -6.09
N GLN A 18 0.85 3.39 -7.28
CA GLN A 18 0.73 4.69 -7.93
C GLN A 18 -0.31 4.60 -9.03
N SER A 19 -1.35 5.44 -8.95
CA SER A 19 -2.30 5.65 -10.03
C SER A 19 -1.74 6.65 -11.03
N TYR A 20 -1.98 6.41 -12.32
CA TYR A 20 -1.61 7.31 -13.40
C TYR A 20 -2.67 7.27 -14.50
N ARG A 21 -2.78 8.37 -15.26
CA ARG A 21 -3.62 8.44 -16.47
C ARG A 21 -2.80 8.00 -17.66
N LYS A 22 -3.36 7.12 -18.48
CA LYS A 22 -2.80 6.76 -19.79
C LYS A 22 -3.26 7.77 -20.84
N ASP A 23 -2.59 7.78 -21.98
CA ASP A 23 -2.92 8.64 -23.13
C ASP A 23 -4.35 8.40 -23.65
N ASN A 24 -4.86 7.18 -23.49
CA ASN A 24 -6.24 6.83 -23.84
C ASN A 24 -7.30 7.28 -22.80
N GLY A 25 -6.94 8.17 -21.86
CA GLY A 25 -7.82 8.70 -20.81
C GLY A 25 -8.13 7.73 -19.67
N LYS A 26 -7.82 6.43 -19.81
CA LYS A 26 -8.07 5.43 -18.76
C LYS A 26 -7.08 5.59 -17.62
N THR A 27 -7.56 5.34 -16.40
CA THR A 27 -6.69 5.25 -15.22
C THR A 27 -6.10 3.85 -15.13
N SER A 28 -4.82 3.78 -14.78
CA SER A 28 -4.16 2.53 -14.43
C SER A 28 -3.40 2.70 -13.13
N SER A 29 -2.93 1.58 -12.57
CA SER A 29 -2.08 1.59 -11.39
C SER A 29 -0.86 0.71 -11.60
N ARG A 30 0.24 1.07 -10.97
CA ARG A 30 1.46 0.25 -10.88
C ARG A 30 1.86 0.07 -9.43
N ILE A 31 2.49 -1.06 -9.12
CA ILE A 31 3.11 -1.28 -7.82
C ILE A 31 4.32 -0.34 -7.73
N TYR A 32 4.33 0.51 -6.71
CA TYR A 32 5.44 1.42 -6.45
C TYR A 32 6.40 0.82 -5.42
N LYS A 33 5.86 0.28 -4.31
CA LYS A 33 6.64 -0.32 -3.24
C LYS A 33 5.86 -1.46 -2.60
N LYS A 34 6.55 -2.56 -2.29
CA LYS A 34 6.04 -3.62 -1.42
C LYS A 34 6.45 -3.29 0.02
N LEU A 35 5.48 -3.18 0.93
CA LEU A 35 5.75 -2.90 2.34
C LEU A 35 6.11 -4.18 3.10
N GLY A 36 5.45 -5.30 2.79
CA GLY A 36 5.72 -6.58 3.43
C GLY A 36 4.51 -7.51 3.41
N LYS A 37 4.63 -8.63 4.13
CA LYS A 37 3.53 -9.57 4.39
C LYS A 37 2.57 -8.95 5.41
N TYR A 38 1.27 -9.05 5.16
CA TYR A 38 0.24 -8.45 6.01
C TYR A 38 0.33 -8.95 7.45
N ASN A 39 0.37 -10.27 7.66
CA ASN A 39 0.41 -10.85 9.01
C ASN A 39 1.67 -10.41 9.78
N THR A 40 2.83 -10.43 9.13
CA THR A 40 4.10 -10.00 9.74
C THR A 40 4.08 -8.51 10.10
N LEU A 41 3.50 -7.67 9.23
CA LEU A 41 3.33 -6.26 9.55
C LEU A 41 2.32 -6.08 10.70
N LEU A 42 1.22 -6.83 10.68
CA LEU A 42 0.18 -6.75 11.70
C LEU A 42 0.73 -7.11 13.10
N GLU A 43 1.63 -8.09 13.18
CA GLU A 43 2.36 -8.44 14.41
C GLU A 43 3.21 -7.27 14.94
N GLN A 44 3.83 -6.47 14.06
CA GLN A 44 4.61 -5.29 14.48
C GLN A 44 3.73 -4.19 15.08
N PHE A 45 2.45 -4.16 14.73
CA PHE A 45 1.45 -3.24 15.29
C PHE A 45 0.57 -3.92 16.34
N SER A 46 1.03 -5.02 16.96
CA SER A 46 0.31 -5.73 18.03
C SER A 46 -1.11 -6.17 17.63
N GLY A 47 -1.34 -6.52 16.36
CA GLY A 47 -2.68 -6.87 15.86
C GLY A 47 -3.54 -5.68 15.44
N ASN A 48 -3.04 -4.45 15.56
CA ASN A 48 -3.81 -3.24 15.26
C ASN A 48 -3.77 -2.89 13.76
N GLU A 49 -4.78 -3.37 13.03
CA GLU A 49 -4.92 -3.11 11.59
C GLU A 49 -5.04 -1.61 11.30
N LYS A 50 -5.70 -0.84 12.18
CA LYS A 50 -5.86 0.61 11.97
C LYS A 50 -4.51 1.33 11.99
N GLU A 51 -3.66 1.03 12.97
CA GLU A 51 -2.33 1.62 13.08
C GLU A 51 -1.43 1.23 11.91
N LEU A 52 -1.46 -0.04 11.51
CA LEU A 52 -0.76 -0.51 10.31
C LEU A 52 -1.18 0.30 9.07
N MET A 53 -2.48 0.47 8.87
CA MET A 53 -3.00 1.16 7.69
C MET A 53 -2.74 2.66 7.73
N ASP A 54 -2.79 3.29 8.91
CA ASP A 54 -2.43 4.70 9.08
C ASP A 54 -0.93 4.93 8.83
N TRP A 55 -0.06 4.01 9.29
CA TRP A 55 1.36 4.04 8.97
C TRP A 55 1.62 3.86 7.46
N ALA A 56 0.97 2.87 6.83
CA ALA A 56 1.13 2.60 5.40
C ALA A 56 0.67 3.78 4.53
N LYS A 57 -0.38 4.49 4.93
CA LYS A 57 -0.84 5.73 4.27
C LYS A 57 0.20 6.84 4.39
N LYS A 58 0.74 7.06 5.58
CA LYS A 58 1.84 8.04 5.78
C LYS A 58 3.05 7.72 4.91
N GLU A 59 3.41 6.45 4.76
CA GLU A 59 4.47 6.03 3.83
C GLU A 59 4.15 6.36 2.36
N ALA A 60 2.89 6.21 1.94
CA ALA A 60 2.45 6.59 0.60
C ALA A 60 2.44 8.13 0.39
N GLU A 61 2.10 8.89 1.41
CA GLU A 61 2.06 10.37 1.41
C GLU A 61 3.46 10.99 1.37
N LYS A 62 4.41 10.47 2.16
CA LYS A 62 5.82 10.93 2.18
C LYS A 62 6.46 10.97 0.79
N ARG A 63 6.05 10.06 -0.10
CA ARG A 63 6.52 10.07 -1.49
C ARG A 63 5.78 11.10 -2.34
N ASN A 64 4.49 11.29 -2.11
CA ASN A 64 3.68 12.25 -2.85
C ASN A 64 4.15 13.70 -2.60
N SER A 65 4.71 13.99 -1.43
CA SER A 65 5.24 15.31 -1.07
C SER A 65 6.67 15.59 -1.59
N CYS A 66 7.30 14.63 -2.27
CA CYS A 66 8.67 14.77 -2.83
C CYS A 66 8.66 14.74 -4.37
N LEU A 67 7.49 15.06 -4.98
CA LEU A 67 7.27 15.19 -6.43
C LEU A 67 6.81 16.60 -6.76
#